data_AF-A0A4P6ANR8-F1
#
_entry.id   AF-A0A4P6ANR8-F1
#
_cell.length_a   1.000
_cell.length_b   1.000
_cell.length_c   1.000
_cell.angle_alpha   90.00
_cell.angle_beta   90.00
_cell.angle_gamma   90.00
#
_symmetry.space_group_name_H-M   'P 1'
#
loop_
_entity.id
_entity.type
_entity.pdbx_description
1 polymer ?
#
loop_
_entity_poly.entity_id
_entity_poly.type
_entity_poly.pdbx_seq_one_letter_code
_entity_poly.pdbx_strand_id
1 'polypeptide(L)'
;MKKIIIACLVLAITGCFGPPKFDSSNQDSAKKSASKIIDTLPEAEKEEFGKALLYFSMGGELGFKSLMKAAFVSKSDDVSREAILTDNLKVIDGLTGQQILEMYRVRQEEDRISREKQKEKKKKRGKNKRMSELRNKLSEKK
;
A
#
# COMPACT_ATOMS: atom_id res chain seq x y z
N MET A 1 -13.34 5.10 46.80
CA MET A 1 -14.71 5.52 46.40
C MET A 1 -14.61 5.98 44.93
N LYS A 2 -14.66 5.07 43.95
CA LYS A 2 -15.83 4.64 43.14
C LYS A 2 -16.63 5.79 42.50
N LYS A 3 -16.52 5.84 41.16
CA LYS A 3 -17.37 6.53 40.15
C LYS A 3 -17.08 8.03 40.05
N ILE A 4 -16.79 8.59 38.88
CA ILE A 4 -17.75 8.77 37.78
C ILE A 4 -17.05 8.64 36.40
N ILE A 5 -17.69 7.85 35.54
CA ILE A 5 -17.45 7.69 34.10
C ILE A 5 -18.09 8.90 33.39
N ILE A 6 -17.32 9.63 32.60
CA ILE A 6 -17.81 10.55 31.55
C ILE A 6 -16.91 10.28 30.34
N ALA A 7 -17.20 9.30 29.48
CA ALA A 7 -18.26 9.31 28.48
C ALA A 7 -18.23 10.57 27.59
N CYS A 8 -17.15 10.72 26.81
CA CYS A 8 -17.17 11.49 25.55
C CYS A 8 -17.19 10.52 24.36
N LEU A 9 -18.11 9.54 24.39
CA LEU A 9 -18.55 8.84 23.19
C LEU A 9 -19.51 9.78 22.48
N VAL A 10 -19.01 10.52 21.50
CA VAL A 10 -19.82 11.35 20.62
C VAL A 10 -20.75 10.41 19.84
N LEU A 11 -21.96 10.27 20.35
CA LEU A 11 -23.10 9.66 19.70
C LEU A 11 -23.52 10.57 18.53
N ALA A 12 -22.92 10.36 17.37
CA ALA A 12 -23.48 10.83 16.11
C ALA A 12 -24.63 9.89 15.71
N ILE A 13 -25.82 10.18 16.23
CA ILE A 13 -27.07 9.62 15.74
C ILE A 13 -27.43 10.40 14.47
N THR A 14 -26.88 9.98 13.32
CA THR A 14 -27.35 10.40 12.00
C THR A 14 -27.32 9.21 11.04
N GLY A 15 -28.45 8.50 10.91
CA GLY A 15 -28.65 7.50 9.87
C GLY A 15 -28.13 6.09 10.19
N CYS A 16 -28.88 5.08 9.74
CA CYS A 16 -28.70 3.64 10.01
C CYS A 16 -27.50 2.99 9.29
N PHE A 17 -26.41 3.70 9.02
CA PHE A 17 -25.23 3.10 8.40
C PHE A 17 -24.00 3.75 9.01
N GLY A 18 -23.08 2.92 9.51
CA GLY A 18 -21.79 3.37 10.04
C GLY A 18 -20.95 4.13 8.99
N PRO A 19 -19.70 4.49 9.31
CA PRO A 19 -18.84 5.23 8.37
C PRO A 19 -18.80 4.56 6.99
N PRO A 20 -18.77 5.36 5.90
CA PRO A 20 -18.80 4.81 4.55
C PRO A 20 -17.64 3.83 4.36
N LYS A 21 -17.97 2.70 3.74
CA LYS A 21 -17.03 1.64 3.41
C LYS A 21 -16.72 1.67 1.93
N PHE A 22 -15.50 1.31 1.59
CA PHE A 22 -15.06 1.17 0.22
C PHE A 22 -15.75 -0.06 -0.40
N ASP A 23 -16.19 0.08 -1.65
CA ASP A 23 -16.91 -0.95 -2.39
C ASP A 23 -16.20 -1.19 -3.71
N SER A 24 -15.47 -2.31 -3.81
CA SER A 24 -14.70 -2.69 -4.98
C SER A 24 -15.47 -3.60 -5.94
N SER A 25 -16.79 -3.75 -5.82
CA SER A 25 -17.58 -4.68 -6.64
C SER A 25 -17.52 -4.36 -8.14
N ASN A 26 -17.39 -3.08 -8.49
CA ASN A 26 -17.16 -2.58 -9.84
C ASN A 26 -16.58 -1.16 -9.78
N GLN A 27 -16.15 -0.65 -10.93
CA GLN A 27 -15.50 0.65 -11.04
C GLN A 27 -16.38 1.81 -10.55
N ASP A 28 -17.67 1.81 -10.88
CA ASP A 28 -18.58 2.89 -10.48
C ASP A 28 -18.82 2.88 -8.98
N SER A 29 -18.93 1.69 -8.38
CA SER A 29 -19.11 1.51 -6.94
C SER A 29 -17.85 1.92 -6.18
N ALA A 30 -16.67 1.61 -6.71
CA ALA A 30 -15.39 2.04 -6.16
C ALA A 30 -15.24 3.56 -6.19
N LYS A 31 -15.57 4.21 -7.31
CA LYS A 31 -15.54 5.68 -7.43
C LYS A 31 -16.54 6.35 -6.47
N LYS A 32 -17.78 5.87 -6.43
CA LYS A 32 -18.84 6.43 -5.57
C LYS A 32 -18.52 6.25 -4.09
N SER A 33 -18.07 5.07 -3.68
CA SER A 33 -17.70 4.80 -2.29
C SER A 33 -16.45 5.58 -1.86
N ALA A 34 -15.43 5.69 -2.73
CA ALA A 34 -14.26 6.54 -2.49
C ALA A 34 -14.65 8.01 -2.30
N SER A 35 -15.53 8.55 -3.15
CA SER A 35 -16.02 9.94 -3.00
C SER A 35 -16.71 10.14 -1.65
N LYS A 36 -17.61 9.24 -1.27
CA LYS A 36 -18.29 9.30 0.03
C LYS A 36 -17.30 9.25 1.19
N ILE A 37 -16.26 8.43 1.10
CA ILE A 37 -15.21 8.38 2.12
C ILE A 37 -14.48 9.72 2.19
N ILE A 38 -14.04 10.26 1.06
CA ILE A 38 -13.33 11.55 0.99
C ILE A 38 -14.17 12.66 1.62
N ASP A 39 -15.46 12.72 1.35
CA ASP A 39 -16.36 13.74 1.89
C ASP A 39 -16.48 13.67 3.43
N THR A 40 -16.23 12.50 4.02
CA THR A 40 -16.26 12.27 5.48
C THR A 40 -14.89 12.39 6.16
N LEU A 41 -13.80 12.44 5.39
CA LEU A 41 -12.45 12.53 5.95
C LEU A 41 -12.08 13.98 6.31
N PRO A 42 -11.28 14.20 7.36
CA PRO A 42 -10.62 15.48 7.61
C PRO A 42 -9.82 15.94 6.39
N GLU A 43 -9.80 17.25 6.11
CA GLU A 43 -9.05 17.82 4.98
C GLU A 43 -7.59 17.37 4.93
N ALA A 44 -6.94 17.27 6.09
CA ALA A 44 -5.55 16.83 6.21
C ALA A 44 -5.32 15.38 5.72
N GLU A 45 -6.36 14.55 5.69
CA GLU A 45 -6.27 13.12 5.37
C GLU A 45 -6.74 12.78 3.95
N LYS A 46 -7.41 13.71 3.26
CA LYS A 46 -7.93 13.48 1.90
C LYS A 46 -6.81 13.19 0.89
N GLU A 47 -5.71 13.93 0.97
CA GLU A 47 -4.55 13.71 0.10
C GLU A 47 -3.90 12.34 0.37
N GLU A 48 -3.75 11.98 1.65
CA GLU A 48 -3.18 10.68 2.05
C GLU A 48 -4.07 9.53 1.60
N PHE A 49 -5.40 9.69 1.67
CA PHE A 49 -6.36 8.70 1.20
C PHE A 49 -6.27 8.50 -0.32
N GLY A 50 -6.12 9.58 -1.10
CA GLY A 50 -5.89 9.49 -2.54
C GLY A 50 -4.60 8.70 -2.87
N LYS A 51 -3.53 8.92 -2.11
CA LYS A 51 -2.28 8.15 -2.23
C LYS A 51 -2.47 6.68 -1.85
N ALA A 52 -3.25 6.40 -0.80
CA ALA A 52 -3.57 5.04 -0.39
C ALA A 52 -4.35 4.29 -1.48
N LEU A 53 -5.40 4.91 -2.06
CA LEU A 53 -6.16 4.33 -3.16
C LEU A 53 -5.26 4.02 -4.37
N LEU A 54 -4.37 4.93 -4.73
CA LEU A 54 -3.41 4.71 -5.82
C LEU A 54 -2.44 3.57 -5.49
N TYR A 55 -1.91 3.52 -4.27
CA TYR A 55 -1.02 2.46 -3.82
C TYR A 55 -1.69 1.08 -3.93
N PHE A 56 -2.92 0.96 -3.41
CA PHE A 56 -3.65 -0.31 -3.44
C PHE A 56 -4.12 -0.68 -4.84
N SER A 57 -4.56 0.28 -5.67
CA SER A 57 -4.94 -0.03 -7.06
C SER A 57 -3.76 -0.60 -7.87
N MET A 58 -2.54 -0.14 -7.59
CA MET A 58 -1.33 -0.67 -8.23
C MET A 58 -0.83 -1.97 -7.62
N GLY A 59 -1.46 -2.52 -6.58
CA GLY A 59 -1.00 -3.74 -5.89
C GLY A 59 0.22 -3.51 -5.00
N GLY A 60 0.37 -2.31 -4.44
CA GLY A 60 1.47 -1.91 -3.56
C GLY A 60 2.84 -1.80 -4.25
N GLU A 61 3.93 -1.86 -3.48
CA GLU A 61 5.29 -1.67 -4.03
C GLU A 61 5.66 -2.73 -5.08
N LEU A 62 5.20 -3.98 -4.91
CA LEU A 62 5.50 -5.07 -5.86
C LEU A 62 4.75 -4.91 -7.18
N GLY A 63 3.47 -4.55 -7.12
CA GLY A 63 2.68 -4.31 -8.32
C GLY A 63 3.16 -3.07 -9.07
N PHE A 64 3.51 -1.98 -8.36
CA PHE A 64 4.15 -0.81 -8.97
C PHE A 64 5.48 -1.15 -9.68
N LYS A 65 6.36 -1.93 -9.04
CA LYS A 65 7.62 -2.39 -9.67
C LYS A 65 7.37 -3.24 -10.91
N SER A 66 6.36 -4.10 -10.86
CA SER A 66 5.99 -4.96 -11.98
C SER A 66 5.45 -4.12 -13.15
N LEU A 67 4.60 -3.14 -12.87
CA LEU A 67 4.09 -2.20 -13.87
C LEU A 67 5.21 -1.39 -14.51
N MET A 68 6.12 -0.84 -13.71
CA MET A 68 7.30 -0.13 -14.22
C MET A 68 8.13 -1.03 -15.12
N LYS A 69 8.41 -2.26 -14.70
CA LYS A 69 9.16 -3.24 -15.52
C LYS A 69 8.43 -3.56 -16.83
N ALA A 70 7.11 -3.72 -16.81
CA ALA A 70 6.31 -4.00 -18.00
C ALA A 70 6.29 -2.81 -18.97
N ALA A 71 6.23 -1.57 -18.47
CA ALA A 71 6.30 -0.36 -19.29
C ALA A 71 7.61 -0.26 -20.09
N PHE A 72 8.73 -0.75 -19.53
CA PHE A 72 10.02 -0.82 -20.24
C PHE A 72 10.11 -1.96 -21.29
N VAL A 73 9.16 -2.91 -21.29
CA VAL A 73 9.20 -4.12 -22.14
C VAL A 73 8.18 -4.05 -23.31
N SER A 74 7.48 -2.92 -23.49
CA SER A 74 6.60 -2.61 -24.65
C SER A 74 5.59 -3.70 -25.04
N LYS A 75 4.97 -4.36 -24.07
CA LYS A 75 3.81 -5.24 -24.31
C LYS A 75 2.75 -5.02 -23.26
N SER A 76 1.58 -4.51 -23.65
CA SER A 76 0.30 -4.96 -23.09
C SER A 76 -0.89 -4.24 -23.73
N ASP A 77 -1.91 -5.04 -24.06
CA ASP A 77 -3.29 -4.65 -24.32
C ASP A 77 -3.90 -3.91 -23.12
N ASP A 78 -4.62 -2.82 -23.41
CA ASP A 78 -5.17 -1.89 -22.43
C ASP A 78 -6.20 -2.58 -21.52
N VAL A 79 -7.12 -3.37 -22.10
CA VAL A 79 -8.28 -4.01 -21.44
C VAL A 79 -7.91 -4.91 -20.25
N SER A 80 -6.67 -5.44 -20.19
CA SER A 80 -6.23 -6.25 -19.06
C SER A 80 -5.86 -5.41 -17.83
N ARG A 81 -5.56 -4.12 -17.98
CA ARG A 81 -5.02 -3.27 -16.92
C ARG A 81 -6.10 -2.79 -15.97
N GLU A 82 -7.24 -2.34 -16.47
CA GLU A 82 -8.34 -1.84 -15.63
C GLU A 82 -8.93 -2.94 -14.74
N ALA A 83 -9.03 -4.17 -15.28
CA ALA A 83 -9.47 -5.33 -14.52
C ALA A 83 -8.51 -5.67 -13.38
N ILE A 84 -7.19 -5.62 -13.64
CA ILE A 84 -6.16 -5.84 -12.62
C ILE A 84 -6.20 -4.74 -11.55
N LEU A 85 -6.35 -3.47 -11.95
CA LEU A 85 -6.43 -2.36 -10.99
C LEU A 85 -7.64 -2.50 -10.06
N THR A 86 -8.79 -2.92 -10.61
CA THR A 86 -10.01 -3.15 -9.82
C THR A 86 -9.87 -4.37 -8.91
N ASP A 87 -9.23 -5.44 -9.39
CA ASP A 87 -8.98 -6.64 -8.60
C ASP A 87 -8.05 -6.36 -7.40
N ASN A 88 -6.99 -5.57 -7.60
CA ASN A 88 -6.09 -5.16 -6.52
C ASN A 88 -6.81 -4.40 -5.40
N LEU A 89 -7.84 -3.62 -5.75
CA LEU A 89 -8.64 -2.85 -4.78
C LEU A 89 -9.50 -3.73 -3.86
N LYS A 90 -9.69 -5.02 -4.16
CA LYS A 90 -10.37 -5.96 -3.26
C LYS A 90 -9.70 -6.09 -1.91
N VAL A 91 -8.40 -5.81 -1.82
CA VAL A 91 -7.63 -5.84 -0.56
C VAL A 91 -8.15 -4.82 0.47
N ILE A 92 -8.84 -3.77 0.01
CA ILE A 92 -9.43 -2.73 0.86
C ILE A 92 -10.96 -2.72 0.81
N ASP A 93 -11.59 -3.72 0.19
CA ASP A 93 -13.04 -3.82 0.12
C ASP A 93 -13.67 -3.94 1.52
N GLY A 94 -14.78 -3.23 1.74
CA GLY A 94 -15.46 -3.18 3.02
C GLY A 94 -14.74 -2.41 4.13
N LEU A 95 -13.56 -1.84 3.85
CA LEU A 95 -12.82 -1.01 4.81
C LEU A 95 -13.33 0.44 4.80
N THR A 96 -13.29 1.06 5.98
CA THR A 96 -13.53 2.51 6.13
C THR A 96 -12.29 3.32 5.71
N GLY A 97 -12.46 4.62 5.45
CA GLY A 97 -11.32 5.50 5.13
C GLY A 97 -10.19 5.46 6.15
N GLN A 98 -10.52 5.48 7.44
CA GLN A 98 -9.53 5.38 8.52
C GLN A 98 -8.75 4.06 8.50
N GLN A 99 -9.45 2.94 8.25
CA GLN A 99 -8.81 1.63 8.16
C GLN A 99 -7.90 1.53 6.93
N ILE A 100 -8.29 2.15 5.81
CA ILE A 100 -7.47 2.21 4.59
C ILE A 100 -6.19 3.01 4.84
N LEU A 101 -6.29 4.17 5.50
CA LEU A 101 -5.15 5.01 5.86
C LEU A 101 -4.19 4.28 6.80
N GLU A 102 -4.71 3.63 7.83
CA GLU A 102 -3.88 2.87 8.77
C GLU A 102 -3.17 1.71 8.07
N MET A 103 -3.90 0.95 7.24
CA MET A 103 -3.31 -0.11 6.44
C MET A 103 -2.23 0.43 5.50
N TYR A 104 -2.44 1.58 4.89
CA TYR A 104 -1.46 2.23 4.02
C TYR A 104 -0.19 2.60 4.77
N ARG A 105 -0.30 3.19 5.97
CA ARG A 105 0.84 3.56 6.82
C ARG A 105 1.66 2.33 7.24
N VAL A 106 0.98 1.25 7.67
CA VAL A 106 1.63 -0.03 8.01
C VAL A 106 2.39 -0.59 6.80
N ARG A 107 1.74 -0.63 5.63
CA ARG A 107 2.35 -1.13 4.40
C ARG A 107 3.59 -0.33 3.98
N GLN A 108 3.54 0.99 4.11
CA GLN A 108 4.68 1.85 3.80
C GLN A 108 5.90 1.57 4.68
N GLU A 109 5.66 1.26 5.96
CA GLU A 109 6.72 0.89 6.89
C GLU A 109 7.27 -0.51 6.60
N GLU A 110 6.41 -1.49 6.32
CA GLU A 110 6.84 -2.83 5.87
C GLU A 110 7.72 -2.76 4.62
N ASP A 111 7.30 -1.95 3.65
CA ASP A 111 8.00 -1.70 2.39
C ASP A 111 9.36 -1.03 2.65
N ARG A 112 9.42 -0.05 3.57
CA ARG A 112 10.69 0.58 3.99
C ARG A 112 11.66 -0.43 4.59
N ILE A 113 11.19 -1.22 5.56
CA ILE A 113 11.98 -2.26 6.22
C ILE A 113 12.46 -3.30 5.20
N SER A 114 11.61 -3.71 4.26
CA SER A 114 11.96 -4.65 3.18
C SER A 114 13.06 -4.10 2.27
N ARG A 115 12.96 -2.83 1.87
CA ARG A 115 13.99 -2.15 1.07
C ARG A 115 15.34 -2.08 1.79
N GLU A 116 15.33 -1.77 3.08
CA GLU A 116 16.55 -1.73 3.91
C GLU A 116 17.20 -3.12 4.02
N LYS A 117 16.42 -4.15 4.36
CA LYS A 117 16.89 -5.55 4.40
C LYS A 117 17.47 -5.99 3.05
N GLN A 118 16.85 -5.61 1.93
CA GLN A 118 17.36 -5.92 0.59
C GLN A 118 18.68 -5.20 0.28
N LYS A 119 18.82 -3.92 0.66
CA LYS A 119 20.07 -3.16 0.51
C LYS A 119 21.20 -3.79 1.31
N GLU A 120 20.94 -4.21 2.54
CA GLU A 120 21.93 -4.90 3.37
C GLU A 120 22.35 -6.25 2.79
N LYS A 121 21.39 -7.07 2.36
CA LYS A 121 21.67 -8.34 1.69
C LYS A 121 22.52 -8.13 0.44
N LYS A 122 22.22 -7.13 -0.39
CA LYS A 122 23.02 -6.79 -1.58
C LYS A 122 24.44 -6.34 -1.21
N LYS A 123 24.60 -5.50 -0.17
CA LYS A 123 25.92 -5.09 0.34
C LYS A 123 26.74 -6.28 0.84
N LYS A 124 26.16 -7.18 1.65
CA LYS A 124 26.83 -8.39 2.14
C LYS A 124 27.25 -9.31 1.00
N ARG A 125 26.36 -9.56 0.02
CA ARG A 125 26.69 -10.34 -1.18
C ARG A 125 27.84 -9.72 -1.98
N GLY A 126 27.84 -8.39 -2.16
CA GLY A 126 28.92 -7.68 -2.84
C GLY A 126 30.26 -7.78 -2.12
N LYS A 127 30.28 -7.63 -0.78
CA LYS A 127 31.49 -7.81 0.04
C LYS A 127 32.03 -9.24 -0.06
N ASN A 128 31.16 -10.25 0.08
CA ASN A 128 31.57 -11.66 -0.03
C ASN A 128 32.13 -11.98 -1.42
N LYS A 129 31.54 -11.44 -2.49
CA LYS A 129 32.04 -11.63 -3.86
C LYS A 129 33.44 -11.02 -4.03
N ARG A 130 33.66 -9.79 -3.57
CA ARG A 130 34.98 -9.13 -3.62
C ARG A 130 36.04 -9.87 -2.79
N MET A 131 35.68 -10.34 -1.60
CA MET A 131 36.59 -11.12 -0.76
C MET A 131 36.97 -12.46 -1.41
N SER A 132 36.02 -13.13 -2.07
CA SER A 132 36.28 -14.35 -2.84
C SER A 132 37.23 -14.09 -4.01
N GLU A 133 36.98 -13.02 -4.79
CA GLU A 133 37.83 -12.62 -5.92
C GLU A 133 39.26 -12.27 -5.47
N LEU A 134 39.41 -11.55 -4.36
CA LEU A 134 40.71 -11.24 -3.75
C LEU A 134 41.45 -12.51 -3.31
N ARG A 135 40.74 -13.45 -2.68
CA ARG A 135 41.32 -14.72 -2.24
C ARG A 135 41.84 -15.56 -3.41
N ASN A 136 41.06 -15.65 -4.49
CA ASN A 136 41.46 -16.38 -5.69
C ASN A 136 42.70 -15.76 -6.36
N LYS A 137 42.76 -14.43 -6.46
CA LYS A 137 43.95 -13.73 -6.99
C LYS A 137 45.22 -13.93 -6.15
N LEU A 138 45.06 -14.09 -4.83
CA LEU A 138 46.18 -14.37 -3.92
C LEU A 138 46.66 -15.82 -4.03
N SER A 139 45.78 -16.77 -4.31
CA SER A 139 46.16 -18.18 -4.52
C SER A 139 46.84 -18.43 -5.87
N GLU A 140 46.50 -17.68 -6.92
CA GLU A 140 47.14 -17.80 -8.25
C GLU A 140 48.55 -17.19 -8.31
N LYS A 141 48.95 -16.41 -7.29
CA LYS A 141 50.28 -15.79 -7.19
C LYS A 141 51.30 -16.59 -6.39
N LYS A 142 50.91 -17.74 -5.82
CA LYS A 142 51.79 -18.68 -5.12
C LYS A 142 52.05 -19.90 -5.99
#